data_AF-A0A1N7SJ09-F1
#
_entry.id   AF-A0A1N7SJ09-F1
#
_cell.length_a   1.000
_cell.length_b   1.000
_cell.length_c   1.000
_cell.angle_alpha   90.00
_cell.angle_beta   90.00
_cell.angle_gamma   90.00
#
_symmetry.space_group_name_H-M   'P 1'
#
loop_
_entity.id
_entity.type
_entity.pdbx_description
1 polymer ?
#
loop_
_entity_poly.entity_id
_entity_poly.type
_entity_poly.pdbx_seq_one_letter_code
_entity_poly.pdbx_strand_id
1 'polypeptide(L)'
;MQIHFQALGDLLRRYLSVGRAAWAIRRELDLPERTGYELAFQPAHLELVETPVHPAPRWTARIIMILALLVLLMSLIGRLDIVATAKGRLVPDERVKVIQPAITGVVREIAVSDGDRVAAGQLLMKLDTTQAAADEDKAKASRMDAAFAAARAQALLDALDAPAALLNVKPVVGAQPERQQEVQRQVQGAWLEYRDKLASAKAELTKRAADLDSTRAEVAKLEAIAPLARAQADDYRALSADQYVAKDDYRQKEQTALEQEHELAAQRSHARELSAAVSQQNAEIASIQSQFRREQLDALEKGTEALTQSRNDETKAHTRETLMSLSAPVAGTVQQLAVHTNGGVVTTAQTVMEIVPNDALEVEATIENRDIGFVKVGQRAAVKVEAFPYTRYGLLEGEVVSVANDAAQDKKQGLVFTARIRLKANGIRVDARWIPLTPGMTITADIATGRQSVAQYFLGPIIEGVQESMRER
;
A
#
# COMPACT_ATOMS: atom_id res chain seq x y z
N MET A 1 43.92 52.08 -35.86
CA MET A 1 43.27 52.37 -34.56
C MET A 1 44.25 52.56 -33.39
N GLN A 2 45.53 52.17 -33.50
CA GLN A 2 46.54 52.36 -32.43
C GLN A 2 47.19 53.76 -32.36
N ILE A 3 47.21 54.52 -33.46
CA ILE A 3 47.86 55.85 -33.52
C ILE A 3 47.07 56.91 -32.75
N HIS A 4 45.73 56.86 -32.75
CA HIS A 4 44.90 57.80 -32.00
C HIS A 4 45.01 57.63 -30.49
N PHE A 5 45.13 56.40 -29.99
CA PHE A 5 45.32 56.13 -28.56
C PHE A 5 46.72 56.57 -28.08
N GLN A 6 47.74 56.44 -28.91
CA GLN A 6 49.08 56.97 -28.61
C GLN A 6 49.10 58.51 -28.63
N ALA A 7 48.46 59.15 -29.63
CA ALA A 7 48.35 60.61 -29.69
C ALA A 7 47.57 61.19 -28.49
N LEU A 8 46.50 60.52 -28.05
CA LEU A 8 45.74 60.92 -26.87
C LEU A 8 46.54 60.70 -25.58
N GLY A 9 47.30 59.60 -25.51
CA GLY A 9 48.21 59.30 -24.40
C GLY A 9 49.35 60.31 -24.27
N ASP A 10 49.96 60.72 -25.37
CA ASP A 10 51.01 61.75 -25.39
C ASP A 10 50.44 63.14 -25.08
N LEU A 11 49.24 63.45 -25.55
CA LEU A 11 48.55 64.69 -25.20
C LEU A 11 48.25 64.73 -23.69
N LEU A 12 47.68 63.66 -23.13
CA LEU A 12 47.44 63.55 -21.69
C LEU A 12 48.73 63.62 -20.87
N ARG A 13 49.82 62.98 -21.30
CA ARG A 13 51.12 63.06 -20.63
C ARG A 13 51.69 64.47 -20.68
N ARG A 14 51.55 65.18 -21.80
CA ARG A 14 51.99 66.56 -21.95
C ARG A 14 51.19 67.52 -21.08
N TYR A 15 49.87 67.35 -21.00
CA TYR A 15 49.04 68.14 -20.08
C TYR A 15 49.30 67.78 -18.61
N LEU A 16 49.56 66.52 -18.28
CA LEU A 16 49.98 66.09 -16.94
C LEU A 16 51.37 66.63 -16.56
N SER A 17 52.32 66.68 -17.49
CA SER A 17 53.65 67.23 -17.24
C SER A 17 53.61 68.74 -17.09
N VAL A 18 52.84 69.44 -17.94
CA VAL A 18 52.60 70.89 -17.83
C VAL A 18 51.84 71.20 -16.55
N GLY A 19 50.82 70.41 -16.21
CA GLY A 19 50.07 70.55 -14.97
C GLY A 19 50.94 70.32 -13.73
N ARG A 20 51.82 69.31 -13.73
CA ARG A 20 52.78 69.08 -12.64
C ARG A 20 53.82 70.20 -12.54
N ALA A 21 54.36 70.67 -13.66
CA ALA A 21 55.32 71.77 -13.67
C ALA A 21 54.68 73.09 -13.16
N ALA A 22 53.48 73.42 -13.65
CA ALA A 22 52.73 74.57 -13.17
C ALA A 22 52.34 74.45 -11.69
N TRP A 23 51.97 73.24 -11.23
CA TRP A 23 51.65 73.01 -9.82
C TRP A 23 52.88 73.08 -8.91
N ALA A 24 54.05 72.69 -9.40
CA ALA A 24 55.31 72.79 -8.66
C ALA A 24 55.77 74.25 -8.50
N ILE A 25 55.61 75.08 -9.54
CA ILE A 25 56.01 76.51 -9.55
C ILE A 25 54.91 77.40 -8.94
N ARG A 26 53.72 76.85 -8.64
CA ARG A 26 52.58 77.59 -8.10
C ARG A 26 52.92 78.51 -6.93
N ARG A 27 53.78 78.05 -6.00
CA ARG A 27 54.15 78.84 -4.82
C ARG A 27 55.11 80.00 -5.13
N GLU A 28 55.78 79.99 -6.29
CA GLU A 28 56.62 81.11 -6.76
C GLU A 28 55.82 82.15 -7.55
N LEU A 29 54.61 81.81 -8.01
CA LEU A 29 53.67 82.70 -8.70
C LEU A 29 52.71 83.43 -7.73
N ASP A 30 52.71 83.05 -6.46
CA ASP A 30 51.97 83.76 -5.42
C ASP A 30 52.69 85.08 -5.11
N LEU A 31 51.95 86.20 -5.01
CA LEU A 31 52.54 87.50 -4.66
C LEU A 31 53.26 87.41 -3.30
N PRO A 32 54.39 88.13 -3.09
CA PRO A 32 55.07 88.13 -1.80
C PRO A 32 54.11 88.55 -0.69
N GLU A 33 54.08 87.79 0.42
CA GLU A 33 53.21 88.08 1.56
C GLU A 33 53.53 89.49 2.11
N ARG A 34 52.67 90.46 1.80
CA ARG A 34 52.77 91.83 2.32
C ARG A 34 52.23 91.87 3.74
N THR A 35 52.95 92.55 4.64
CA THR A 35 52.55 92.65 6.05
C THR A 35 51.34 93.58 6.20
N GLY A 36 50.53 93.38 7.25
CA GLY A 36 49.26 94.11 7.43
C GLY A 36 49.37 95.64 7.44
N TYR A 37 50.55 96.19 7.75
CA TYR A 37 50.80 97.64 7.70
C TYR A 37 51.10 98.14 6.28
N GLU A 38 51.64 97.30 5.37
CA GLU A 38 51.91 97.64 3.97
C GLU A 38 50.62 97.64 3.12
N LEU A 39 49.61 96.88 3.54
CA LEU A 39 48.28 96.85 2.93
C LEU A 39 47.43 98.09 3.28
N ALA A 40 47.69 98.73 4.43
CA ALA A 40 46.96 99.91 4.91
C ALA A 40 47.27 101.22 4.15
N PHE A 41 48.34 101.25 3.34
CA PHE A 41 48.73 102.40 2.53
C PHE A 41 48.38 102.27 1.03
N GLN A 42 47.68 101.19 0.64
CA GLN A 42 47.18 101.01 -0.73
C GLN A 42 45.79 101.63 -0.90
N PRO A 43 45.41 102.07 -2.11
CA PRO A 43 44.05 102.54 -2.38
C PRO A 43 43.02 101.43 -2.10
N ALA A 44 41.88 101.78 -1.50
CA ALA A 44 40.89 100.86 -0.90
C ALA A 44 40.40 99.67 -1.76
N HIS A 45 40.61 99.70 -3.08
CA HIS A 45 40.26 98.60 -3.98
C HIS A 45 41.30 97.46 -3.98
N LEU A 46 42.57 97.73 -3.67
CA LEU A 46 43.64 96.71 -3.64
C LEU A 46 43.70 95.98 -2.29
N GLU A 47 43.38 96.67 -1.19
CA GLU A 47 43.31 96.07 0.16
C GLU A 47 42.24 94.96 0.26
N LEU A 48 41.09 95.15 -0.39
CA LEU A 48 40.02 94.13 -0.44
C LEU A 48 40.37 92.91 -1.28
N VAL A 49 41.30 93.02 -2.24
CA VAL A 49 41.71 91.91 -3.12
C VAL A 49 42.88 91.13 -2.51
N GLU A 50 43.78 91.81 -1.81
CA GLU A 50 45.01 91.21 -1.25
C GLU A 50 44.88 90.74 0.21
N THR A 51 43.72 90.93 0.86
CA THR A 51 43.48 90.38 2.20
C THR A 51 43.39 88.85 2.18
N PRO A 52 44.20 88.13 2.97
CA PRO A 52 44.19 86.67 2.97
C PRO A 52 42.84 86.13 3.47
N VAL A 53 42.19 85.29 2.66
CA VAL A 53 40.91 84.67 3.00
C VAL A 53 41.02 83.87 4.31
N HIS A 54 40.06 84.07 5.22
CA HIS A 54 40.00 83.39 6.52
C HIS A 54 40.07 81.85 6.32
N PRO A 55 40.77 81.07 7.18
CA PRO A 55 40.96 79.63 6.98
C PRO A 55 39.68 78.77 7.11
N ALA A 56 38.61 79.30 7.73
CA ALA A 56 37.35 78.60 7.97
C ALA A 56 36.65 78.03 6.70
N PRO A 57 36.44 78.80 5.61
CA PRO A 57 35.83 78.29 4.37
C PRO A 57 36.60 77.12 3.73
N ARG A 58 37.91 76.99 3.97
CA ARG A 58 38.70 75.86 3.44
C ARG A 58 38.45 74.57 4.23
N TRP A 59 38.20 74.67 5.53
CA TRP A 59 37.86 73.53 6.37
C TRP A 59 36.41 73.07 6.17
N THR A 60 35.46 73.98 6.00
CA THR A 60 34.06 73.61 5.67
C THR A 60 33.98 72.87 4.35
N ALA A 61 34.70 73.33 3.31
CA ALA A 61 34.79 72.63 2.03
C ALA A 61 35.36 71.21 2.15
N ARG A 62 36.36 70.99 3.01
CA ARG A 62 36.95 69.66 3.25
C ARG A 62 35.97 68.73 3.97
N ILE A 63 35.26 69.22 4.98
CA ILE A 63 34.26 68.42 5.72
C ILE A 63 33.12 68.00 4.78
N ILE A 64 32.63 68.93 3.96
CA ILE A 64 31.59 68.64 2.97
C ILE A 64 32.10 67.59 1.96
N MET A 65 33.34 67.71 1.47
CA MET A 65 33.92 66.70 0.58
C MET A 65 34.06 65.33 1.25
N ILE A 66 34.49 65.26 2.51
CA ILE A 66 34.61 63.99 3.24
C ILE A 66 33.23 63.35 3.44
N LEU A 67 32.21 64.14 3.83
CA LEU A 67 30.85 63.64 3.99
C LEU A 67 30.28 63.12 2.66
N ALA A 68 30.47 63.86 1.56
CA ALA A 68 30.05 63.43 0.24
C ALA A 68 30.74 62.13 -0.19
N LEU A 69 32.05 62.00 0.10
CA LEU A 69 32.83 60.81 -0.22
C LEU A 69 32.41 59.60 0.64
N LEU A 70 32.02 59.82 1.91
CA LEU A 70 31.47 58.81 2.80
C LEU A 70 30.10 58.29 2.32
N VAL A 71 29.20 59.20 1.93
CA VAL A 71 27.88 58.84 1.37
C VAL A 71 28.03 58.09 0.05
N LEU A 72 28.95 58.53 -0.81
CA LEU A 72 29.26 57.83 -2.06
C LEU A 72 29.78 56.41 -1.77
N LEU A 73 30.68 56.26 -0.80
CA LEU A 73 31.23 54.97 -0.40
C LEU A 73 30.15 54.04 0.18
N MET A 74 29.28 54.54 1.07
CA MET A 74 28.16 53.74 1.60
C MET A 74 27.14 53.38 0.53
N SER A 75 26.89 54.26 -0.44
CA SER A 75 25.98 54.00 -1.56
C SER A 75 26.51 52.93 -2.51
N LEU A 76 27.83 52.87 -2.70
CA LEU A 76 28.52 51.85 -3.50
C LEU A 76 28.58 50.48 -2.79
N ILE A 77 28.69 50.46 -1.46
CA ILE A 77 28.80 49.22 -0.66
C ILE A 77 27.42 48.68 -0.27
N GLY A 78 26.45 49.55 0.00
CA GLY A 78 25.11 49.19 0.44
C GLY A 78 24.37 48.38 -0.62
N ARG A 79 23.84 47.22 -0.22
CA ARG A 79 23.02 46.35 -1.08
C ARG A 79 21.58 46.32 -0.56
N LEU A 80 20.63 46.48 -1.47
CA LEU A 80 19.20 46.36 -1.25
C LEU A 80 18.70 45.09 -1.96
N ASP A 81 17.86 44.31 -1.29
CA ASP A 81 17.21 43.16 -1.91
C ASP A 81 16.06 43.65 -2.82
N ILE A 82 16.00 43.10 -4.03
CA ILE A 82 14.87 43.28 -4.95
C ILE A 82 13.86 42.18 -4.62
N VAL A 83 12.61 42.58 -4.38
CA VAL A 83 11.53 41.65 -4.03
C VAL A 83 10.45 41.65 -5.09
N ALA A 84 10.03 40.45 -5.51
CA ALA A 84 8.79 40.26 -6.25
C ALA A 84 7.67 39.98 -5.24
N THR A 85 6.59 40.77 -5.31
CA THR A 85 5.46 40.62 -4.38
C THR A 85 4.41 39.73 -5.02
N ALA A 86 4.09 38.62 -4.36
CA ALA A 86 3.12 37.64 -4.84
C ALA A 86 2.02 37.44 -3.80
N LYS A 87 0.76 37.55 -4.22
CA LYS A 87 -0.40 37.30 -3.34
C LYS A 87 -0.73 35.82 -3.39
N GLY A 88 -1.11 35.23 -2.26
CA GLY A 88 -1.35 33.80 -2.20
C GLY A 88 -2.24 33.37 -1.04
N ARG A 89 -2.30 32.06 -0.86
CA ARG A 89 -2.99 31.42 0.27
C ARG A 89 -2.16 30.26 0.82
N LEU A 90 -2.39 29.95 2.08
CA LEU A 90 -1.83 28.76 2.73
C LEU A 90 -2.56 27.51 2.24
N VAL A 91 -1.80 26.54 1.77
CA VAL A 91 -2.27 25.20 1.37
C VAL A 91 -1.49 24.14 2.14
N PRO A 92 -2.09 23.00 2.48
CA PRO A 92 -1.34 21.89 3.06
C PRO A 92 -0.32 21.35 2.05
N ASP A 93 0.89 21.00 2.50
CA ASP A 93 1.94 20.39 1.68
C ASP A 93 1.44 19.10 1.02
N GLU A 94 0.82 18.25 1.83
CA GLU A 94 0.12 17.08 1.33
C GLU A 94 -1.29 17.42 0.80
N ARG A 95 -1.63 16.88 -0.37
CA ARG A 95 -3.00 16.96 -0.87
C ARG A 95 -3.99 16.38 0.13
N VAL A 96 -5.11 17.09 0.28
CA VAL A 96 -6.27 16.66 1.06
C VAL A 96 -6.66 15.22 0.70
N LYS A 97 -6.83 14.36 1.71
CA LYS A 97 -7.22 12.97 1.51
C LYS A 97 -8.75 12.88 1.52
N VAL A 98 -9.32 12.50 0.39
CA VAL A 98 -10.77 12.27 0.28
C VAL A 98 -11.09 10.90 0.84
N ILE A 99 -12.02 10.83 1.79
CA ILE A 99 -12.48 9.61 2.42
C ILE A 99 -13.79 9.17 1.77
N GLN A 100 -13.78 7.97 1.22
CA GLN A 100 -14.89 7.36 0.48
C GLN A 100 -15.09 5.92 0.95
N PRO A 101 -16.33 5.43 1.01
CA PRO A 101 -16.60 4.04 1.36
C PRO A 101 -16.27 3.14 0.17
N ALA A 102 -15.63 2.01 0.47
CA ALA A 102 -15.31 0.99 -0.55
C ALA A 102 -16.55 0.16 -0.96
N ILE A 103 -17.58 0.13 -0.11
CA ILE A 103 -18.82 -0.62 -0.29
C ILE A 103 -20.02 0.23 0.13
N THR A 104 -21.17 -0.02 -0.50
CA THR A 104 -22.43 0.63 -0.15
C THR A 104 -22.92 0.10 1.20
N GLY A 105 -23.39 0.98 2.08
CA GLY A 105 -23.89 0.59 3.40
C GLY A 105 -24.69 1.68 4.09
N VAL A 106 -25.36 1.31 5.17
CA VAL A 106 -26.11 2.23 6.03
C VAL A 106 -25.18 2.72 7.14
N VAL A 107 -25.16 4.03 7.39
CA VAL A 107 -24.33 4.65 8.41
C VAL A 107 -24.91 4.32 9.78
N ARG A 108 -24.16 3.60 10.61
CA ARG A 108 -24.59 3.22 11.96
C ARG A 108 -24.11 4.22 13.00
N GLU A 109 -22.88 4.68 12.85
CA GLU A 109 -22.22 5.59 13.78
C GLU A 109 -21.26 6.52 13.04
N ILE A 110 -21.29 7.80 13.41
CA ILE A 110 -20.34 8.82 12.96
C ILE A 110 -19.55 9.25 14.20
N ALA A 111 -18.24 8.96 14.22
CA ALA A 111 -17.39 9.13 15.39
C ALA A 111 -16.68 10.49 15.44
N VAL A 112 -16.83 11.31 14.39
CA VAL A 112 -16.14 12.60 14.22
C VAL A 112 -17.10 13.67 13.71
N SER A 113 -16.78 14.93 14.02
CA SER A 113 -17.46 16.12 13.52
C SER A 113 -16.53 16.98 12.67
N ASP A 114 -17.10 17.90 11.89
CA ASP A 114 -16.31 18.89 11.14
C ASP A 114 -15.44 19.73 12.07
N GLY A 115 -14.14 19.82 11.78
CA GLY A 115 -13.14 20.53 12.58
C GLY A 115 -12.43 19.67 13.64
N ASP A 116 -12.84 18.41 13.82
CA ASP A 116 -12.17 17.50 14.77
C ASP A 116 -10.78 17.08 14.27
N ARG A 117 -9.84 16.96 15.22
CA ARG A 117 -8.51 16.42 14.95
C ARG A 117 -8.51 14.91 15.11
N VAL A 118 -8.00 14.21 14.09
CA VAL A 118 -7.94 12.76 14.05
C VAL A 118 -6.50 12.27 13.91
N ALA A 119 -6.21 11.13 14.53
CA ALA A 119 -4.95 10.41 14.36
C ALA A 119 -5.03 9.44 13.18
N ALA A 120 -3.88 9.05 12.63
CA ALA A 120 -3.83 7.99 11.62
C ALA A 120 -4.35 6.66 12.22
N GLY A 121 -5.24 5.98 11.49
CA GLY A 121 -5.92 4.76 11.91
C GLY A 121 -7.14 4.97 12.81
N GLN A 122 -7.48 6.21 13.18
CA GLN A 122 -8.65 6.49 14.01
C GLN A 122 -9.95 6.21 13.22
N LEU A 123 -10.90 5.52 13.85
CA LEU A 123 -12.23 5.27 13.31
C LEU A 123 -12.97 6.59 13.12
N LEU A 124 -13.49 6.81 11.91
CA LEU A 124 -14.23 8.02 11.53
C LEU A 124 -15.72 7.75 11.44
N MET A 125 -16.07 6.65 10.79
CA MET A 125 -17.46 6.26 10.53
C MET A 125 -17.56 4.75 10.48
N LYS A 126 -18.64 4.22 11.05
CA LYS A 126 -18.97 2.80 11.00
C LYS A 126 -20.30 2.60 10.28
N LEU A 127 -20.27 1.77 9.24
CA LEU A 127 -21.46 1.31 8.54
C LEU A 127 -22.05 0.09 9.26
N ASP A 128 -23.28 -0.27 8.94
CA ASP A 128 -23.96 -1.41 9.56
C ASP A 128 -23.34 -2.75 9.14
N THR A 129 -22.64 -3.40 10.08
CA THR A 129 -21.95 -4.68 9.88
C THR A 129 -22.84 -5.90 10.03
N THR A 130 -24.12 -5.74 10.39
CA THR A 130 -24.99 -6.86 10.79
C THR A 130 -25.04 -7.97 9.74
N GLN A 131 -25.15 -7.63 8.45
CA GLN A 131 -25.17 -8.63 7.38
C GLN A 131 -23.81 -9.28 7.15
N ALA A 132 -22.72 -8.51 7.13
CA ALA A 132 -21.38 -9.03 6.91
C ALA A 132 -20.91 -9.94 8.07
N ALA A 133 -21.24 -9.56 9.30
CA ALA A 133 -20.97 -10.37 10.49
C ALA A 133 -21.77 -11.68 10.48
N ALA A 134 -23.06 -11.64 10.11
CA ALA A 134 -23.86 -12.85 9.97
C ALA A 134 -23.34 -13.78 8.86
N ASP A 135 -22.87 -13.23 7.74
CA ASP A 135 -22.23 -13.99 6.67
C ASP A 135 -20.89 -14.61 7.14
N GLU A 136 -20.10 -13.90 7.95
CA GLU A 136 -18.85 -14.41 8.52
C GLU A 136 -19.12 -15.55 9.51
N ASP A 137 -20.09 -15.39 10.42
CA ASP A 137 -20.48 -16.43 11.37
C ASP A 137 -20.99 -17.69 10.67
N LYS A 138 -21.80 -17.51 9.61
CA LYS A 138 -22.26 -18.61 8.76
C LYS A 138 -21.08 -19.32 8.10
N ALA A 139 -20.14 -18.58 7.52
CA ALA A 139 -18.97 -19.15 6.85
C ALA A 139 -18.05 -19.89 7.85
N LYS A 140 -17.86 -19.36 9.06
CA LYS A 140 -17.12 -20.02 10.14
C LYS A 140 -17.78 -21.35 10.56
N ALA A 141 -19.10 -21.36 10.71
CA ALA A 141 -19.85 -22.57 11.02
C ALA A 141 -19.72 -23.61 9.89
N SER A 142 -19.91 -23.22 8.63
CA SER A 142 -19.72 -24.09 7.47
C SER A 142 -18.28 -24.62 7.35
N ARG A 143 -17.27 -23.79 7.64
CA ARG A 143 -15.86 -24.21 7.68
C ARG A 143 -15.62 -25.28 8.72
N MET A 144 -16.20 -25.12 9.91
CA MET A 144 -16.09 -26.09 11.00
C MET A 144 -16.72 -27.43 10.60
N ASP A 145 -17.92 -27.40 10.04
CA ASP A 145 -18.63 -28.61 9.60
C ASP A 145 -17.89 -29.33 8.47
N ALA A 146 -17.36 -28.59 7.50
CA ALA A 146 -16.54 -29.15 6.43
C ALA A 146 -15.22 -29.75 6.95
N ALA A 147 -14.57 -29.08 7.92
CA ALA A 147 -13.38 -29.61 8.57
C ALA A 147 -13.66 -30.93 9.31
N PHE A 148 -14.80 -31.02 10.00
CA PHE A 148 -15.23 -32.26 10.66
C PHE A 148 -15.57 -33.36 9.65
N ALA A 149 -16.24 -33.04 8.55
CA ALA A 149 -16.54 -34.00 7.49
C ALA A 149 -15.25 -34.60 6.91
N ALA A 150 -14.26 -33.76 6.59
CA ALA A 150 -12.95 -34.19 6.10
C ALA A 150 -12.18 -35.01 7.16
N ALA A 151 -12.17 -34.57 8.41
CA ALA A 151 -11.49 -35.28 9.50
C ALA A 151 -12.10 -36.65 9.79
N ARG A 152 -13.43 -36.80 9.68
CA ARG A 152 -14.13 -38.07 9.81
C ARG A 152 -13.75 -39.03 8.68
N ALA A 153 -13.82 -38.58 7.44
CA ALA A 153 -13.48 -39.40 6.27
C ALA A 153 -12.01 -39.86 6.34
N GLN A 154 -11.10 -38.95 6.71
CA GLN A 154 -9.69 -39.27 6.91
C GLN A 154 -9.50 -40.31 8.02
N ALA A 155 -10.17 -40.16 9.17
CA ALA A 155 -10.04 -41.11 10.28
C ALA A 155 -10.52 -42.52 9.90
N LEU A 156 -11.58 -42.62 9.07
CA LEU A 156 -12.08 -43.90 8.57
C LEU A 156 -11.13 -44.52 7.53
N LEU A 157 -10.49 -43.70 6.68
CA LEU A 157 -9.45 -44.17 5.75
C LEU A 157 -8.21 -44.66 6.51
N ASP A 158 -7.73 -43.91 7.50
CA ASP A 158 -6.59 -44.28 8.33
C ASP A 158 -6.86 -45.62 9.06
N ALA A 159 -8.09 -45.84 9.52
CA ALA A 159 -8.50 -47.10 10.15
C ALA A 159 -8.54 -48.30 9.18
N LEU A 160 -8.75 -48.07 7.87
CA LEU A 160 -8.65 -49.14 6.86
C LEU A 160 -7.21 -49.58 6.64
N ASP A 161 -6.27 -48.63 6.64
CA ASP A 161 -4.85 -48.90 6.39
C ASP A 161 -4.14 -49.42 7.64
N ALA A 162 -4.54 -48.95 8.83
CA ALA A 162 -4.01 -49.37 10.11
C ALA A 162 -5.14 -49.58 11.15
N PRO A 163 -5.76 -50.78 11.21
CA PRO A 163 -6.88 -51.05 12.13
C PRO A 163 -6.54 -50.93 13.62
N ALA A 164 -5.24 -50.97 13.98
CA ALA A 164 -4.74 -50.78 15.34
C ALA A 164 -4.46 -49.29 15.67
N ALA A 165 -4.42 -48.41 14.67
CA ALA A 165 -4.38 -46.97 14.89
C ALA A 165 -5.78 -46.53 15.32
N LEU A 166 -5.85 -46.04 16.55
CA LEU A 166 -7.07 -45.61 17.22
C LEU A 166 -7.94 -44.77 16.26
N LEU A 167 -9.24 -45.12 16.14
CA LEU A 167 -10.28 -44.32 15.48
C LEU A 167 -10.39 -42.96 16.16
N ASN A 168 -9.40 -42.11 15.99
CA ASN A 168 -9.28 -40.84 16.67
C ASN A 168 -9.36 -39.73 15.65
N VAL A 169 -10.47 -38.99 15.67
CA VAL A 169 -10.64 -37.82 14.82
C VAL A 169 -9.68 -36.74 15.30
N LYS A 170 -8.83 -36.26 14.39
CA LYS A 170 -7.92 -35.14 14.69
C LYS A 170 -8.74 -33.94 15.19
N PRO A 171 -8.30 -33.27 16.28
CA PRO A 171 -9.03 -32.13 16.83
C PRO A 171 -9.07 -30.99 15.82
N VAL A 172 -10.27 -30.44 15.58
CA VAL A 172 -10.43 -29.26 14.73
C VAL A 172 -10.20 -28.00 15.59
N VAL A 173 -9.30 -27.12 15.13
CA VAL A 173 -8.93 -25.90 15.85
C VAL A 173 -10.15 -24.99 16.02
N GLY A 174 -10.43 -24.58 17.26
CA GLY A 174 -11.56 -23.71 17.61
C GLY A 174 -12.90 -24.44 17.74
N ALA A 175 -12.93 -25.77 17.64
CA ALA A 175 -14.13 -26.55 17.89
C ALA A 175 -14.50 -26.60 19.38
N GLN A 176 -15.81 -26.65 19.66
CA GLN A 176 -16.28 -26.97 21.01
C GLN A 176 -16.06 -28.46 21.33
N PRO A 177 -15.67 -28.82 22.57
CA PRO A 177 -15.40 -30.20 22.96
C PRO A 177 -16.59 -31.14 22.74
N GLU A 178 -17.82 -30.66 22.95
CA GLU A 178 -19.04 -31.44 22.75
C GLU A 178 -19.21 -31.90 21.30
N ARG A 179 -18.96 -31.00 20.33
CA ARG A 179 -19.05 -31.30 18.90
C ARG A 179 -17.96 -32.28 18.46
N GLN A 180 -16.75 -32.15 19.00
CA GLN A 180 -15.67 -33.12 18.78
C GLN A 180 -16.07 -34.53 19.24
N GLN A 181 -16.68 -34.64 20.43
CA GLN A 181 -17.15 -35.93 20.96
C GLN A 181 -18.29 -36.52 20.14
N GLU A 182 -19.20 -35.68 19.64
CA GLU A 182 -20.28 -36.13 18.76
C GLU A 182 -19.73 -36.71 17.45
N VAL A 183 -18.81 -36.01 16.79
CA VAL A 183 -18.16 -36.48 15.56
C VAL A 183 -17.39 -37.78 15.82
N GLN A 184 -16.71 -37.87 16.96
CA GLN A 184 -16.03 -39.10 17.39
C GLN A 184 -17.00 -40.28 17.53
N ARG A 185 -18.19 -40.08 18.12
CA ARG A 185 -19.23 -41.12 18.21
C ARG A 185 -19.76 -41.52 16.83
N GLN A 186 -19.95 -40.56 15.91
CA GLN A 186 -20.38 -40.86 14.54
C GLN A 186 -19.36 -41.72 13.79
N VAL A 187 -18.07 -41.43 13.94
CA VAL A 187 -16.98 -42.21 13.33
C VAL A 187 -16.95 -43.64 13.88
N GLN A 188 -17.08 -43.78 15.21
CA GLN A 188 -17.17 -45.10 15.85
C GLN A 188 -18.38 -45.90 15.34
N GLY A 189 -19.54 -45.27 15.22
CA GLY A 189 -20.74 -45.90 14.68
C GLY A 189 -20.55 -46.39 13.24
N ALA A 190 -20.04 -45.54 12.36
CA ALA A 190 -19.79 -45.88 10.96
C ALA A 190 -18.76 -47.03 10.81
N TRP A 191 -17.73 -47.03 11.66
CA TRP A 191 -16.73 -48.10 11.67
C TRP A 191 -17.29 -49.44 12.16
N LEU A 192 -18.10 -49.41 13.23
CA LEU A 192 -18.76 -50.61 13.74
C LEU A 192 -19.68 -51.22 12.69
N GLU A 193 -20.46 -50.40 11.98
CA GLU A 193 -21.33 -50.85 10.90
C GLU A 193 -20.53 -51.54 9.78
N TYR A 194 -19.44 -50.92 9.32
CA TYR A 194 -18.55 -51.49 8.31
C TYR A 194 -17.95 -52.83 8.78
N ARG A 195 -17.46 -52.87 10.03
CA ARG A 195 -16.86 -54.06 10.62
C ARG A 195 -17.87 -55.20 10.71
N ASP A 196 -19.10 -54.92 11.13
CA ASP A 196 -20.14 -55.93 11.31
C ASP A 196 -20.61 -56.48 9.95
N LYS A 197 -20.73 -55.63 8.92
CA LYS A 197 -20.95 -56.05 7.52
C LYS A 197 -19.83 -56.98 7.03
N LEU A 198 -18.57 -56.60 7.25
CA LEU A 198 -17.42 -57.41 6.85
C LEU A 198 -17.35 -58.74 7.62
N ALA A 199 -17.65 -58.72 8.92
CA ALA A 199 -17.68 -59.92 9.75
C ALA A 199 -18.75 -60.91 9.28
N SER A 200 -19.95 -60.42 8.95
CA SER A 200 -21.04 -61.24 8.39
C SER A 200 -20.63 -61.88 7.06
N ALA A 201 -20.06 -61.09 6.13
CA ALA A 201 -19.58 -61.61 4.84
C ALA A 201 -18.45 -62.65 4.98
N LYS A 202 -17.57 -62.50 5.97
CA LYS A 202 -16.51 -63.47 6.31
C LYS A 202 -17.06 -64.74 6.97
N ALA A 203 -18.11 -64.63 7.78
CA ALA A 203 -18.77 -65.79 8.36
C ALA A 203 -19.43 -66.65 7.27
N GLU A 204 -20.09 -66.02 6.29
CA GLU A 204 -20.65 -66.71 5.12
C GLU A 204 -19.57 -67.37 4.27
N LEU A 205 -18.41 -66.73 4.09
CA LEU A 205 -17.25 -67.35 3.42
C LEU A 205 -16.79 -68.60 4.15
N THR A 206 -16.62 -68.53 5.47
CA THR A 206 -16.20 -69.66 6.30
C THR A 206 -17.19 -70.83 6.18
N LYS A 207 -18.50 -70.55 6.19
CA LYS A 207 -19.53 -71.57 6.00
C LYS A 207 -19.41 -72.26 4.63
N ARG A 208 -19.34 -71.49 3.54
CA ARG A 208 -19.20 -72.04 2.17
C ARG A 208 -17.91 -72.83 1.99
N ALA A 209 -16.82 -72.38 2.60
CA ALA A 209 -15.54 -73.10 2.58
C ALA A 209 -15.65 -74.44 3.31
N ALA A 210 -16.33 -74.49 4.46
CA ALA A 210 -16.58 -75.73 5.19
C ALA A 210 -17.49 -76.69 4.41
N ASP A 211 -18.54 -76.18 3.75
CA ASP A 211 -19.41 -76.98 2.89
C ASP A 211 -18.61 -77.60 1.72
N LEU A 212 -17.76 -76.80 1.06
CA LEU A 212 -16.87 -77.27 -0.01
C LEU A 212 -15.90 -78.36 0.48
N ASP A 213 -15.29 -78.17 1.65
CA ASP A 213 -14.35 -79.15 2.21
C ASP A 213 -15.05 -80.46 2.59
N SER A 214 -16.28 -80.39 3.11
CA SER A 214 -17.13 -81.56 3.34
C SER A 214 -17.44 -82.32 2.05
N THR A 215 -17.89 -81.62 0.99
CA THR A 215 -18.14 -82.24 -0.32
C THR A 215 -16.87 -82.82 -0.93
N ARG A 216 -15.71 -82.17 -0.77
CA ARG A 216 -14.42 -82.70 -1.24
C ARG A 216 -14.04 -84.00 -0.53
N ALA A 217 -14.31 -84.11 0.77
CA ALA A 217 -14.07 -85.35 1.50
C ALA A 217 -14.97 -86.49 0.98
N GLU A 218 -16.24 -86.19 0.66
CA GLU A 218 -17.17 -87.15 0.06
C GLU A 218 -16.73 -87.57 -1.36
N VAL A 219 -16.28 -86.62 -2.17
CA VAL A 219 -15.66 -86.91 -3.48
C VAL A 219 -14.46 -87.83 -3.30
N ALA A 220 -13.53 -87.53 -2.38
CA ALA A 220 -12.35 -88.36 -2.15
C ALA A 220 -12.71 -89.80 -1.73
N LYS A 221 -13.77 -89.97 -0.93
CA LYS A 221 -14.32 -91.29 -0.58
C LYS A 221 -14.82 -92.03 -1.81
N LEU A 222 -15.64 -91.39 -2.64
CA LEU A 222 -16.20 -91.98 -3.87
C LEU A 222 -15.13 -92.25 -4.93
N GLU A 223 -14.11 -91.40 -5.04
CA GLU A 223 -12.95 -91.61 -5.92
C GLU A 223 -12.17 -92.88 -5.57
N ALA A 224 -12.13 -93.25 -4.29
CA ALA A 224 -11.51 -94.50 -3.85
C ALA A 224 -12.39 -95.74 -4.10
N ILE A 225 -13.73 -95.62 -4.00
CA ILE A 225 -14.66 -96.75 -4.02
C ILE A 225 -15.20 -97.06 -5.43
N ALA A 226 -15.54 -96.05 -6.23
CA ALA A 226 -16.08 -96.23 -7.57
C ALA A 226 -15.21 -97.12 -8.50
N PRO A 227 -13.88 -96.96 -8.58
CA PRO A 227 -13.06 -97.83 -9.43
C PRO A 227 -13.03 -99.28 -8.92
N LEU A 228 -13.13 -99.49 -7.60
CA LEU A 228 -13.22 -100.85 -7.02
C LEU A 228 -14.55 -101.52 -7.38
N ALA A 229 -15.66 -100.77 -7.31
CA ALA A 229 -16.98 -101.26 -7.71
C ALA A 229 -17.02 -101.59 -9.21
N ARG A 230 -16.42 -100.74 -10.07
CA ARG A 230 -16.28 -100.99 -11.51
C ARG A 230 -15.46 -102.24 -11.79
N ALA A 231 -14.28 -102.38 -11.16
CA ALA A 231 -13.44 -103.57 -11.30
C ALA A 231 -14.21 -104.85 -10.89
N GLN A 232 -14.94 -104.80 -9.78
CA GLN A 232 -15.78 -105.93 -9.34
C GLN A 232 -16.88 -106.27 -10.36
N ALA A 233 -17.52 -105.28 -10.97
CA ALA A 233 -18.52 -105.51 -12.02
C ALA A 233 -17.89 -106.14 -13.28
N ASP A 234 -16.70 -105.69 -13.68
CA ASP A 234 -15.96 -106.24 -14.82
C ASP A 234 -15.49 -107.69 -14.57
N ASP A 235 -15.03 -108.02 -13.35
CA ASP A 235 -14.70 -109.40 -12.95
C ASP A 235 -15.94 -110.32 -13.03
N TYR A 236 -17.08 -109.86 -12.52
CA TYR A 236 -18.34 -110.60 -12.61
C TYR A 236 -18.85 -110.72 -14.05
N ARG A 237 -18.57 -109.73 -14.91
CA ARG A 237 -18.87 -109.79 -16.34
C ARG A 237 -18.08 -110.92 -17.01
N ALA A 238 -16.78 -111.03 -16.71
CA ALA A 238 -15.93 -112.11 -17.22
C ALA A 238 -16.41 -113.48 -16.74
N LEU A 239 -16.69 -113.64 -15.44
CA LEU A 239 -17.21 -114.89 -14.88
C LEU A 239 -18.59 -115.28 -15.43
N SER A 240 -19.44 -114.30 -15.73
CA SER A 240 -20.76 -114.55 -16.32
C SER A 240 -20.67 -115.00 -17.78
N ALA A 241 -19.66 -114.52 -18.53
CA ALA A 241 -19.40 -114.96 -19.90
C ALA A 241 -19.06 -116.46 -19.96
N ASP A 242 -18.31 -116.95 -18.96
CA ASP A 242 -17.94 -118.36 -18.79
C ASP A 242 -19.00 -119.19 -18.04
N GLN A 243 -20.18 -118.62 -17.74
CA GLN A 243 -21.31 -119.24 -17.02
C GLN A 243 -21.02 -119.65 -15.56
N TYR A 244 -20.00 -119.10 -14.91
CA TYR A 244 -19.68 -119.38 -13.50
C TYR A 244 -20.56 -118.61 -12.50
N VAL A 245 -21.23 -117.54 -12.92
CA VAL A 245 -22.14 -116.73 -12.10
C VAL A 245 -23.42 -116.36 -12.85
N ALA A 246 -24.52 -116.09 -12.14
CA ALA A 246 -25.79 -115.71 -12.76
C ALA A 246 -25.68 -114.33 -13.41
N LYS A 247 -26.37 -114.12 -14.54
CA LYS A 247 -26.41 -112.82 -15.23
C LYS A 247 -26.97 -111.70 -14.35
N ASP A 248 -27.88 -112.03 -13.45
CA ASP A 248 -28.48 -111.05 -12.55
C ASP A 248 -27.49 -110.57 -11.48
N ASP A 249 -26.57 -111.44 -11.01
CA ASP A 249 -25.49 -111.04 -10.10
C ASP A 249 -24.55 -110.02 -10.75
N TYR A 250 -24.16 -110.25 -12.02
CA TYR A 250 -23.39 -109.29 -12.80
C TYR A 250 -24.16 -107.97 -12.95
N ARG A 251 -25.43 -108.01 -13.34
CA ARG A 251 -26.24 -106.78 -13.53
C ARG A 251 -26.37 -105.98 -12.25
N GLN A 252 -26.52 -106.64 -11.10
CA GLN A 252 -26.55 -105.97 -9.81
C GLN A 252 -25.23 -105.25 -9.52
N LYS A 253 -24.09 -105.89 -9.81
CA LYS A 253 -22.76 -105.27 -9.65
C LYS A 253 -22.52 -104.12 -10.62
N GLU A 254 -22.92 -104.27 -11.89
CA GLU A 254 -22.86 -103.20 -12.89
C GLU A 254 -23.72 -102.00 -12.46
N GLN A 255 -24.94 -102.24 -11.99
CA GLN A 255 -25.81 -101.19 -11.47
C GLN A 255 -25.14 -100.45 -10.31
N THR A 256 -24.60 -101.18 -9.32
CA THR A 256 -23.88 -100.56 -8.20
C THR A 256 -22.66 -99.75 -8.66
N ALA A 257 -21.88 -100.26 -9.62
CA ALA A 257 -20.74 -99.53 -10.17
C ALA A 257 -21.17 -98.22 -10.84
N LEU A 258 -22.21 -98.27 -11.69
CA LEU A 258 -22.77 -97.09 -12.35
C LEU A 258 -23.34 -96.08 -11.34
N GLU A 259 -24.04 -96.54 -10.30
CA GLU A 259 -24.55 -95.68 -9.22
C GLU A 259 -23.41 -94.92 -8.52
N GLN A 260 -22.31 -95.59 -8.18
CA GLN A 260 -21.15 -94.94 -7.55
C GLN A 260 -20.42 -93.98 -8.52
N GLU A 261 -20.31 -94.34 -9.81
CA GLU A 261 -19.72 -93.47 -10.83
C GLU A 261 -20.56 -92.19 -11.06
N HIS A 262 -21.89 -92.33 -11.11
CA HIS A 262 -22.81 -91.20 -11.25
C HIS A 262 -22.83 -90.32 -10.01
N GLU A 263 -22.81 -90.91 -8.81
CA GLU A 263 -22.72 -90.16 -7.56
C GLU A 263 -21.40 -89.38 -7.47
N LEU A 264 -20.27 -90.01 -7.84
CA LEU A 264 -18.98 -89.32 -7.92
C LEU A 264 -19.02 -88.13 -8.90
N ALA A 265 -19.61 -88.32 -10.07
CA ALA A 265 -19.76 -87.25 -11.06
C ALA A 265 -20.63 -86.10 -10.54
N ALA A 266 -21.73 -86.41 -9.84
CA ALA A 266 -22.61 -85.44 -9.21
C ALA A 266 -21.88 -84.64 -8.12
N GLN A 267 -21.21 -85.31 -7.19
CA GLN A 267 -20.46 -84.66 -6.10
C GLN A 267 -19.29 -83.83 -6.61
N ARG A 268 -18.58 -84.27 -7.66
CA ARG A 268 -17.55 -83.46 -8.34
C ARG A 268 -18.15 -82.19 -8.96
N SER A 269 -19.34 -82.28 -9.54
CA SER A 269 -20.04 -81.10 -10.07
C SER A 269 -20.43 -80.13 -8.97
N HIS A 270 -20.96 -80.65 -7.85
CA HIS A 270 -21.33 -79.85 -6.69
C HIS A 270 -20.11 -79.17 -6.04
N ALA A 271 -18.98 -79.87 -5.92
CA ALA A 271 -17.73 -79.27 -5.43
C ALA A 271 -17.25 -78.11 -6.33
N ARG A 272 -17.40 -78.22 -7.65
CA ARG A 272 -17.08 -77.12 -8.58
C ARG A 272 -17.99 -75.92 -8.36
N GLU A 273 -19.29 -76.15 -8.21
CA GLU A 273 -20.28 -75.11 -7.91
C GLU A 273 -19.95 -74.38 -6.60
N LEU A 274 -19.68 -75.12 -5.51
CA LEU A 274 -19.29 -74.54 -4.23
C LEU A 274 -17.96 -73.77 -4.33
N SER A 275 -16.99 -74.24 -5.11
CA SER A 275 -15.74 -73.50 -5.33
C SER A 275 -15.96 -72.16 -6.05
N ALA A 276 -16.91 -72.11 -6.99
CA ALA A 276 -17.32 -70.87 -7.64
C ALA A 276 -18.04 -69.96 -6.64
N ALA A 277 -18.90 -70.50 -5.78
CA ALA A 277 -19.59 -69.77 -4.73
C ALA A 277 -18.64 -69.16 -3.68
N VAL A 278 -17.55 -69.86 -3.33
CA VAL A 278 -16.45 -69.34 -2.48
C VAL A 278 -15.72 -68.20 -3.19
N SER A 279 -15.39 -68.38 -4.48
CA SER A 279 -14.72 -67.35 -5.27
C SER A 279 -15.58 -66.09 -5.41
N GLN A 280 -16.90 -66.25 -5.62
CA GLN A 280 -17.86 -65.16 -5.63
C GLN A 280 -17.94 -64.44 -4.28
N GLN A 281 -17.96 -65.19 -3.16
CA GLN A 281 -18.00 -64.59 -1.82
C GLN A 281 -16.72 -63.80 -1.51
N ASN A 282 -15.56 -64.26 -1.97
CA ASN A 282 -14.31 -63.51 -1.86
C ASN A 282 -14.37 -62.19 -2.66
N ALA A 283 -14.92 -62.23 -3.88
CA ALA A 283 -15.12 -61.02 -4.68
C ALA A 283 -16.08 -60.03 -4.01
N GLU A 284 -17.14 -60.52 -3.35
CA GLU A 284 -18.07 -59.69 -2.57
C GLU A 284 -17.37 -59.00 -1.39
N ILE A 285 -16.54 -59.73 -0.63
CA ILE A 285 -15.74 -59.13 0.45
C ILE A 285 -14.82 -58.03 -0.09
N ALA A 286 -14.10 -58.27 -1.19
CA ALA A 286 -13.24 -57.26 -1.81
C ALA A 286 -14.04 -56.05 -2.32
N SER A 287 -15.26 -56.28 -2.82
CA SER A 287 -16.19 -55.23 -3.25
C SER A 287 -16.62 -54.36 -2.08
N ILE A 288 -17.03 -54.94 -0.94
CA ILE A 288 -17.39 -54.21 0.29
C ILE A 288 -16.25 -53.31 0.76
N GLN A 289 -15.02 -53.83 0.79
CA GLN A 289 -13.84 -53.05 1.18
C GLN A 289 -13.56 -51.91 0.21
N SER A 290 -13.62 -52.19 -1.09
CA SER A 290 -13.37 -51.20 -2.15
C SER A 290 -14.44 -50.11 -2.18
N GLN A 291 -15.71 -50.48 -2.01
CA GLN A 291 -16.83 -49.55 -1.94
C GLN A 291 -16.70 -48.62 -0.75
N PHE A 292 -16.45 -49.17 0.44
CA PHE A 292 -16.27 -48.34 1.63
C PHE A 292 -15.09 -47.37 1.47
N ARG A 293 -13.95 -47.82 0.94
CA ARG A 293 -12.81 -46.94 0.64
C ARG A 293 -13.18 -45.82 -0.35
N ARG A 294 -13.89 -46.15 -1.44
CA ARG A 294 -14.35 -45.14 -2.42
C ARG A 294 -15.29 -44.12 -1.78
N GLU A 295 -16.24 -44.56 -0.98
CA GLU A 295 -17.19 -43.68 -0.27
C GLU A 295 -16.45 -42.72 0.68
N GLN A 296 -15.43 -43.20 1.40
CA GLN A 296 -14.64 -42.32 2.27
C GLN A 296 -13.74 -41.36 1.49
N LEU A 297 -13.18 -41.76 0.35
CA LEU A 297 -12.41 -40.86 -0.52
C LEU A 297 -13.28 -39.75 -1.10
N ASP A 298 -14.48 -40.08 -1.60
CA ASP A 298 -15.46 -39.10 -2.09
C ASP A 298 -15.92 -38.15 -0.97
N ALA A 299 -16.15 -38.67 0.24
CA ALA A 299 -16.49 -37.85 1.39
C ALA A 299 -15.35 -36.91 1.81
N LEU A 300 -14.08 -37.36 1.72
CA LEU A 300 -12.90 -36.56 2.01
C LEU A 300 -12.72 -35.44 0.97
N GLU A 301 -12.90 -35.76 -0.32
CA GLU A 301 -12.83 -34.79 -1.42
C GLU A 301 -13.88 -33.70 -1.23
N LYS A 302 -15.17 -34.07 -1.08
CA LYS A 302 -16.27 -33.13 -0.83
C LYS A 302 -16.06 -32.30 0.43
N GLY A 303 -15.59 -32.92 1.52
CA GLY A 303 -15.27 -32.22 2.76
C GLY A 303 -14.14 -31.19 2.58
N THR A 304 -13.11 -31.53 1.81
CA THR A 304 -11.96 -30.65 1.55
C THR A 304 -12.32 -29.50 0.60
N GLU A 305 -13.14 -29.76 -0.42
CA GLU A 305 -13.68 -28.74 -1.31
C GLU A 305 -14.55 -27.74 -0.54
N ALA A 306 -15.52 -28.24 0.24
CA ALA A 306 -16.38 -27.41 1.08
C ALA A 306 -15.58 -26.61 2.11
N LEU A 307 -14.50 -27.19 2.66
CA LEU A 307 -13.61 -26.50 3.60
C LEU A 307 -12.89 -25.34 2.93
N THR A 308 -12.39 -25.55 1.71
CA THR A 308 -11.71 -24.52 0.92
C THR A 308 -12.68 -23.41 0.54
N GLN A 309 -13.88 -23.76 0.08
CA GLN A 309 -14.92 -22.80 -0.24
C GLN A 309 -15.32 -21.97 0.99
N SER A 310 -15.59 -22.61 2.13
CA SER A 310 -16.01 -21.92 3.35
C SER A 310 -14.91 -20.99 3.89
N ARG A 311 -13.63 -21.35 3.76
CA ARG A 311 -12.50 -20.46 4.10
C ARG A 311 -12.47 -19.21 3.22
N ASN A 312 -12.70 -19.38 1.92
CA ASN A 312 -12.75 -18.26 0.98
C ASN A 312 -13.93 -17.35 1.30
N ASP A 313 -15.09 -17.92 1.63
CA ASP A 313 -16.29 -17.15 1.95
C ASP A 313 -16.17 -16.43 3.31
N GLU A 314 -15.52 -17.04 4.30
CA GLU A 314 -15.16 -16.38 5.57
C GLU A 314 -14.22 -15.19 5.31
N THR A 315 -13.18 -15.38 4.49
CA THR A 315 -12.23 -14.31 4.15
C THR A 315 -12.94 -13.16 3.43
N LYS A 316 -13.87 -13.45 2.51
CA LYS A 316 -14.68 -12.44 1.83
C LYS A 316 -15.61 -11.70 2.79
N ALA A 317 -16.29 -12.42 3.68
CA ALA A 317 -17.19 -11.83 4.67
C ALA A 317 -16.43 -10.92 5.64
N HIS A 318 -15.29 -11.38 6.14
CA HIS A 318 -14.41 -10.62 7.03
C HIS A 318 -13.84 -9.35 6.36
N THR A 319 -13.44 -9.47 5.09
CA THR A 319 -12.98 -8.32 4.30
C THR A 319 -14.10 -7.30 4.14
N ARG A 320 -15.32 -7.76 3.83
CA ARG A 320 -16.49 -6.88 3.73
C ARG A 320 -16.79 -6.20 5.06
N GLU A 321 -16.76 -6.92 6.17
CA GLU A 321 -16.97 -6.34 7.50
C GLU A 321 -15.92 -5.25 7.80
N THR A 322 -14.65 -5.52 7.51
CA THR A 322 -13.56 -4.54 7.69
C THR A 322 -13.79 -3.27 6.86
N LEU A 323 -14.22 -3.43 5.60
CA LEU A 323 -14.51 -2.31 4.69
C LEU A 323 -15.75 -1.49 5.08
N MET A 324 -16.59 -1.98 6.01
CA MET A 324 -17.69 -1.22 6.60
C MET A 324 -17.22 -0.25 7.69
N SER A 325 -15.94 -0.28 8.07
CA SER A 325 -15.33 0.71 8.95
C SER A 325 -14.41 1.64 8.16
N LEU A 326 -14.69 2.95 8.22
CA LEU A 326 -13.88 3.97 7.58
C LEU A 326 -12.95 4.58 8.62
N SER A 327 -11.65 4.51 8.36
CA SER A 327 -10.60 5.01 9.25
C SER A 327 -9.72 6.05 8.57
N ALA A 328 -9.10 6.93 9.34
CA ALA A 328 -8.22 7.98 8.82
C ALA A 328 -6.90 7.38 8.28
N PRO A 329 -6.52 7.62 7.02
CA PRO A 329 -5.24 7.15 6.49
C PRO A 329 -4.05 7.94 7.05
N VAL A 330 -4.27 9.20 7.45
CA VAL A 330 -3.25 10.13 7.97
C VAL A 330 -3.82 10.94 9.12
N ALA A 331 -2.96 11.46 10.00
CA ALA A 331 -3.37 12.37 11.05
C ALA A 331 -3.69 13.76 10.47
N GLY A 332 -4.78 14.38 10.91
CA GLY A 332 -5.25 15.62 10.29
C GLY A 332 -6.46 16.22 10.97
N THR A 333 -7.11 17.15 10.28
CA THR A 333 -8.38 17.76 10.69
C THR A 333 -9.46 17.38 9.68
N VAL A 334 -10.62 16.93 10.16
CA VAL A 334 -11.78 16.56 9.33
C VAL A 334 -12.45 17.82 8.79
N GLN A 335 -12.76 17.83 7.50
CA GLN A 335 -13.50 18.89 6.81
C GLN A 335 -14.52 18.29 5.85
N GLN A 336 -15.55 19.09 5.52
CA GLN A 336 -16.57 18.75 4.53
C GLN A 336 -17.26 17.41 4.81
N LEU A 337 -17.62 17.14 6.05
CA LEU A 337 -18.44 15.99 6.40
C LEU A 337 -19.79 16.09 5.66
N ALA A 338 -20.01 15.23 4.67
CA ALA A 338 -21.22 15.26 3.84
C ALA A 338 -22.41 14.58 4.54
N VAL A 339 -22.13 13.64 5.43
CA VAL A 339 -23.12 12.79 6.09
C VAL A 339 -23.29 13.23 7.54
N HIS A 340 -24.50 13.63 7.90
CA HIS A 340 -24.82 14.16 9.23
C HIS A 340 -25.85 13.33 10.00
N THR A 341 -26.40 12.29 9.37
CA THR A 341 -27.49 11.49 9.93
C THR A 341 -27.12 10.03 10.05
N ASN A 342 -27.27 9.49 11.26
CA ASN A 342 -27.27 8.05 11.47
C ASN A 342 -28.48 7.44 10.76
N GLY A 343 -28.29 6.33 10.05
CA GLY A 343 -29.28 5.70 9.18
C GLY A 343 -29.25 6.18 7.72
N GLY A 344 -28.41 7.17 7.38
CA GLY A 344 -28.18 7.56 5.99
C GLY A 344 -27.50 6.45 5.19
N VAL A 345 -27.78 6.37 3.88
CA VAL A 345 -27.13 5.42 2.98
C VAL A 345 -25.96 6.10 2.28
N VAL A 346 -24.81 5.45 2.25
CA VAL A 346 -23.64 5.87 1.47
C VAL A 346 -23.34 4.86 0.37
N THR A 347 -22.98 5.34 -0.82
CA THR A 347 -22.64 4.49 -1.96
C THR A 347 -21.13 4.47 -2.21
N THR A 348 -20.65 3.44 -2.93
CA THR A 348 -19.23 3.31 -3.27
C THR A 348 -18.70 4.54 -4.00
N ALA A 349 -17.50 4.98 -3.61
CA ALA A 349 -16.83 6.17 -4.15
C ALA A 349 -17.55 7.51 -3.90
N GLN A 350 -18.64 7.52 -3.11
CA GLN A 350 -19.23 8.76 -2.63
C GLN A 350 -18.27 9.45 -1.65
N THR A 351 -17.96 10.72 -1.88
CA THR A 351 -17.19 11.52 -0.92
C THR A 351 -17.99 11.73 0.36
N VAL A 352 -17.47 11.21 1.47
CA VAL A 352 -18.09 11.31 2.79
C VAL A 352 -17.47 12.42 3.62
N MET A 353 -16.14 12.56 3.57
CA MET A 353 -15.40 13.64 4.26
C MET A 353 -14.00 13.80 3.65
N GLU A 354 -13.34 14.89 4.00
CA GLU A 354 -11.96 15.19 3.63
C GLU A 354 -11.08 15.31 4.88
N ILE A 355 -9.88 14.72 4.83
CA ILE A 355 -8.88 14.87 5.90
C ILE A 355 -7.75 15.73 5.38
N VAL A 356 -7.56 16.85 6.08
CA VAL A 356 -6.47 17.79 5.82
C VAL A 356 -5.34 17.49 6.79
N PRO A 357 -4.16 17.02 6.33
CA PRO A 357 -3.03 16.72 7.20
C PRO A 357 -2.58 17.96 7.98
N ASN A 358 -2.12 17.77 9.21
CA ASN A 358 -1.59 18.85 10.06
C ASN A 358 -0.09 19.14 9.79
N ASP A 359 0.45 18.60 8.69
CA ASP A 359 1.88 18.69 8.34
C ASP A 359 2.28 20.07 7.81
N ALA A 360 3.48 20.19 7.24
CA ALA A 360 4.01 21.44 6.70
C ALA A 360 2.97 22.19 5.86
N LEU A 361 2.83 23.49 6.11
CA LEU A 361 2.02 24.34 5.25
C LEU A 361 2.91 24.90 4.16
N GLU A 362 2.49 24.76 2.92
CA GLU A 362 3.07 25.46 1.80
C GLU A 362 2.20 26.66 1.45
N VAL A 363 2.83 27.65 0.85
CA VAL A 363 2.18 28.85 0.37
C VAL A 363 2.06 28.73 -1.14
N GLU A 364 0.83 28.76 -1.63
CA GLU A 364 0.52 28.87 -3.04
C GLU A 364 0.40 30.37 -3.39
N ALA A 365 1.46 30.92 -3.98
CA ALA A 365 1.56 32.33 -4.32
C ALA A 365 1.44 32.54 -5.83
N THR A 366 0.66 33.54 -6.21
CA THR A 366 0.42 33.96 -7.58
C THR A 366 1.39 35.09 -7.92
N ILE A 367 2.30 34.79 -8.86
CA ILE A 367 3.33 35.70 -9.36
C ILE A 367 2.83 36.35 -10.65
N GLU A 368 3.01 37.66 -10.77
CA GLU A 368 2.70 38.38 -11.99
C GLU A 368 3.67 38.02 -13.14
N ASN A 369 3.17 38.00 -14.37
CA ASN A 369 3.99 37.70 -15.56
C ASN A 369 5.22 38.62 -15.72
N ARG A 370 5.21 39.84 -15.16
CA ARG A 370 6.38 40.73 -15.19
C ARG A 370 7.56 40.23 -14.34
N ASP A 371 7.27 39.48 -13.27
CA ASP A 371 8.24 39.11 -12.25
C ASP A 371 8.72 37.65 -12.38
N ILE A 372 7.97 36.81 -13.10
CA ILE A 372 8.25 35.36 -13.25
C ILE A 372 9.66 35.07 -13.79
N GLY A 373 10.19 35.92 -14.68
CA GLY A 373 11.52 35.75 -15.27
C GLY A 373 12.67 35.78 -14.26
N PHE A 374 12.43 36.33 -13.05
CA PHE A 374 13.43 36.48 -12.00
C PHE A 374 13.20 35.56 -10.80
N VAL A 375 12.06 34.86 -10.73
CA VAL A 375 11.75 33.94 -9.64
C VAL A 375 12.31 32.55 -9.95
N LYS A 376 13.09 32.00 -9.02
CA LYS A 376 13.75 30.69 -9.15
C LYS A 376 13.58 29.86 -7.88
N VAL A 377 13.57 28.54 -8.07
CA VAL A 377 13.59 27.57 -6.96
C VAL A 377 14.83 27.82 -6.09
N GLY A 378 14.65 27.80 -4.77
CA GLY A 378 15.67 28.04 -3.76
C GLY A 378 15.78 29.49 -3.26
N GLN A 379 15.01 30.42 -3.83
CA GLN A 379 15.01 31.82 -3.34
C GLN A 379 14.32 31.94 -1.98
N ARG A 380 14.85 32.82 -1.13
CA ARG A 380 14.22 33.17 0.15
C ARG A 380 12.99 34.02 -0.10
N ALA A 381 11.91 33.69 0.57
CA ALA A 381 10.66 34.45 0.56
C ALA A 381 10.28 34.87 1.99
N ALA A 382 9.87 36.12 2.14
CA ALA A 382 9.28 36.62 3.38
C ALA A 382 7.76 36.62 3.23
N VAL A 383 7.10 35.75 3.99
CA VAL A 383 5.64 35.56 3.95
C VAL A 383 4.98 36.38 5.05
N LYS A 384 4.08 37.27 4.66
CA LYS A 384 3.26 38.11 5.53
C LYS A 384 1.85 37.53 5.55
N VAL A 385 1.37 37.13 6.72
CA VAL A 385 0.00 36.59 6.88
C VAL A 385 -0.94 37.74 7.15
N GLU A 386 -1.98 37.93 6.32
CA GLU A 386 -2.87 39.10 6.44
C GLU A 386 -3.62 39.13 7.79
N ALA A 387 -3.96 37.95 8.33
CA ALA A 387 -4.63 37.82 9.62
C ALA A 387 -3.76 38.29 10.82
N PHE A 388 -2.44 38.39 10.64
CA PHE A 388 -1.50 38.78 11.69
C PHE A 388 -0.59 39.92 11.20
N PRO A 389 -0.80 41.18 11.65
CA PRO A 389 0.03 42.31 11.23
C PRO A 389 1.53 42.06 11.42
N TYR A 390 2.28 42.00 10.31
CA TYR A 390 3.71 41.66 10.30
C TYR A 390 4.57 42.66 11.07
N THR A 391 4.12 43.90 11.23
CA THR A 391 4.80 44.94 12.01
C THR A 391 4.87 44.62 13.50
N ARG A 392 3.90 43.84 14.01
CA ARG A 392 3.83 43.42 15.42
C ARG A 392 4.35 42.00 15.64
N TYR A 393 3.99 41.07 14.76
CA TYR A 393 4.25 39.64 14.97
C TYR A 393 5.40 39.07 14.11
N GLY A 394 5.99 39.90 13.26
CA GLY A 394 7.07 39.50 12.36
C GLY A 394 6.59 38.85 11.07
N LEU A 395 7.55 38.40 10.29
CA LEU A 395 7.36 37.73 9.00
C LEU A 395 7.78 36.27 9.11
N LEU A 396 7.14 35.40 8.32
CA LEU A 396 7.51 34.00 8.23
C LEU A 396 8.53 33.83 7.12
N GLU A 397 9.65 33.18 7.44
CA GLU A 397 10.63 32.84 6.42
C GLU A 397 10.21 31.57 5.68
N GLY A 398 10.28 31.62 4.34
CA GLY A 398 10.08 30.48 3.48
C GLY A 398 11.09 30.42 2.34
N GLU A 399 11.04 29.33 1.59
CA GLU A 399 11.89 29.07 0.42
C GLU A 399 11.03 28.60 -0.74
N VAL A 400 11.29 29.14 -1.94
CA VAL A 400 10.58 28.74 -3.17
C VAL A 400 10.95 27.30 -3.53
N VAL A 401 10.00 26.38 -3.48
CA VAL A 401 10.21 24.96 -3.79
C VAL A 401 9.94 24.66 -5.25
N SER A 402 8.89 25.27 -5.80
CA SER A 402 8.50 25.04 -7.20
C SER A 402 7.86 26.28 -7.80
N VAL A 403 8.05 26.46 -9.10
CA VAL A 403 7.40 27.50 -9.90
C VAL A 403 6.75 26.79 -11.07
N ALA A 404 5.47 27.05 -11.32
CA ALA A 404 4.75 26.49 -12.45
C ALA A 404 5.35 27.05 -13.75
N ASN A 405 5.56 26.16 -14.73
CA ASN A 405 6.09 26.53 -16.04
C ASN A 405 5.01 26.99 -17.02
N ASP A 406 3.74 26.95 -16.61
CA ASP A 406 2.58 27.35 -17.41
C ASP A 406 1.83 28.48 -16.71
N ALA A 407 1.28 29.40 -17.51
CA ALA A 407 0.56 30.55 -17.03
C ALA A 407 -0.93 30.21 -16.87
N ALA A 408 -1.47 30.40 -15.68
CA ALA A 408 -2.91 30.32 -15.44
C ALA A 408 -3.58 31.66 -15.76
N GLN A 409 -4.76 31.62 -16.38
CA GLN A 409 -5.56 32.81 -16.62
C GLN A 409 -6.33 33.19 -15.34
N ASP A 410 -5.97 34.32 -14.72
CA ASP A 410 -6.71 34.92 -13.62
C ASP A 410 -7.73 35.95 -14.14
N LYS A 411 -8.93 35.98 -13.55
CA LYS A 411 -10.03 36.86 -13.98
C LYS A 411 -9.73 38.35 -13.76
N LYS A 412 -8.81 38.71 -12.86
CA LYS A 412 -8.46 40.09 -12.50
C LYS A 412 -7.05 40.49 -12.92
N GLN A 413 -6.09 39.57 -12.84
CA GLN A 413 -4.66 39.85 -13.03
C GLN A 413 -4.10 39.42 -14.40
N GLY A 414 -4.91 38.80 -15.25
CA GLY A 414 -4.45 38.28 -16.54
C GLY A 414 -3.67 36.99 -16.40
N LEU A 415 -2.61 36.81 -17.19
CA LEU A 415 -1.75 35.62 -17.10
C LEU A 415 -0.87 35.70 -15.85
N VAL A 416 -0.98 34.70 -14.98
CA VAL A 416 -0.23 34.60 -13.72
C VAL A 416 0.42 33.24 -13.57
N PHE A 417 1.51 33.16 -12.81
CA PHE A 417 2.23 31.92 -12.55
C PHE A 417 2.11 31.54 -11.08
N THR A 418 1.92 30.25 -10.81
CA THR A 418 1.82 29.77 -9.44
C THR A 418 3.18 29.29 -8.94
N ALA A 419 3.64 29.80 -7.80
CA ALA A 419 4.79 29.28 -7.07
C ALA A 419 4.38 28.69 -5.72
N ARG A 420 5.08 27.63 -5.32
CA ARG A 420 4.96 27.01 -3.99
C ARG A 420 6.16 27.41 -3.14
N ILE A 421 5.88 27.94 -1.96
CA ILE A 421 6.87 28.39 -1.00
C ILE A 421 6.70 27.56 0.28
N ARG A 422 7.74 26.83 0.68
CA ARG A 422 7.74 26.06 1.92
C ARG A 422 8.08 26.97 3.08
N LEU A 423 7.25 26.95 4.11
CA LEU A 423 7.49 27.71 5.34
C LEU A 423 8.44 26.96 6.27
N LYS A 424 9.30 27.70 6.98
CA LYS A 424 10.15 27.11 8.04
C LYS A 424 9.39 26.81 9.34
N ALA A 425 8.23 27.46 9.53
CA ALA A 425 7.39 27.29 10.71
C ALA A 425 5.91 27.35 10.32
N ASN A 426 5.10 26.47 10.94
CA ASN A 426 3.66 26.35 10.68
C ASN A 426 2.80 27.17 11.66
N GLY A 427 3.41 28.12 12.36
CA GLY A 427 2.77 28.89 13.42
C GLY A 427 3.43 30.25 13.59
N ILE A 428 2.68 31.18 14.17
CA ILE A 428 3.17 32.52 14.52
C ILE A 428 3.07 32.73 16.02
N ARG A 429 4.02 33.48 16.59
CA ARG A 429 4.08 33.74 18.03
C ARG A 429 3.31 35.03 18.34
N VAL A 430 2.18 34.91 19.04
CA VAL A 430 1.33 36.03 19.47
C VAL A 430 1.29 36.02 20.99
N ASP A 431 1.71 37.12 21.63
CA ASP A 431 1.64 37.31 23.08
C ASP A 431 2.19 36.11 23.91
N ALA A 432 3.36 35.61 23.49
CA ALA A 432 4.05 34.46 24.05
C ALA A 432 3.37 33.08 23.88
N ARG A 433 2.27 32.97 23.12
CA ARG A 433 1.66 31.70 22.72
C ARG A 433 1.93 31.42 21.24
N TRP A 434 2.15 30.16 20.90
CA TRP A 434 2.24 29.71 19.52
C TRP A 434 0.83 29.45 18.98
N ILE A 435 0.45 30.18 17.93
CA ILE A 435 -0.83 29.98 17.25
C ILE A 435 -0.52 29.25 15.93
N PRO A 436 -1.08 28.05 15.70
CA PRO A 436 -0.93 27.35 14.43
C PRO A 436 -1.65 28.11 13.32
N LEU A 437 -1.07 28.12 12.13
CA LEU A 437 -1.70 28.68 10.93
C LEU A 437 -2.71 27.67 10.39
N THR A 438 -3.80 28.19 9.79
CA THR A 438 -4.84 27.34 9.19
C THR A 438 -4.74 27.42 7.67
N PRO A 439 -4.90 26.29 6.95
CA PRO A 439 -5.09 26.31 5.50
C PRO A 439 -6.20 27.28 5.08
N GLY A 440 -6.02 27.97 3.95
CA GLY A 440 -6.97 28.94 3.42
C GLY A 440 -6.75 30.39 3.84
N MET A 441 -5.86 30.67 4.81
CA MET A 441 -5.47 32.04 5.16
C MET A 441 -4.77 32.75 3.99
N THR A 442 -5.15 34.01 3.72
CA THR A 442 -4.51 34.87 2.71
C THR A 442 -3.16 35.36 3.18
N ILE A 443 -2.19 35.34 2.27
CA ILE A 443 -0.82 35.79 2.52
C ILE A 443 -0.34 36.71 1.39
N THR A 444 0.70 37.48 1.68
CA THR A 444 1.53 38.15 0.69
C THR A 444 2.97 37.70 0.88
N ALA A 445 3.58 37.13 -0.16
CA ALA A 445 4.96 36.65 -0.15
C ALA A 445 5.86 37.62 -0.94
N ASP A 446 6.91 38.12 -0.29
CA ASP A 446 7.96 38.90 -0.92
C ASP A 446 9.13 37.96 -1.24
N ILE A 447 9.33 37.62 -2.51
CA ILE A 447 10.38 36.71 -2.97
C ILE A 447 11.62 37.52 -3.35
N ALA A 448 12.77 37.20 -2.75
CA ALA A 448 14.04 37.89 -3.05
C ALA A 448 14.60 37.44 -4.41
N THR A 449 14.38 38.24 -5.45
CA THR A 449 14.76 37.93 -6.85
C THR A 449 16.15 38.41 -7.22
N GLY A 450 16.73 39.35 -6.48
CA GLY A 450 18.07 39.87 -6.73
C GLY A 450 18.57 40.83 -5.67
N ARG A 451 19.76 41.37 -5.88
CA ARG A 451 20.37 42.42 -5.05
C ARG A 451 20.86 43.56 -5.93
N GLN A 452 20.51 44.79 -5.58
CA GLN A 452 21.01 45.99 -6.24
C GLN A 452 21.77 46.87 -5.25
N SER A 453 22.73 47.65 -5.76
CA SER A 453 23.40 48.66 -4.91
C SER A 453 22.45 49.83 -4.65
N VAL A 454 22.64 50.53 -3.52
CA VAL A 454 21.90 51.76 -3.22
C VAL A 454 22.12 52.80 -4.31
N ALA A 455 23.35 52.90 -4.84
CA ALA A 455 23.67 53.77 -5.97
C ALA A 455 22.81 53.46 -7.20
N GLN A 456 22.65 52.18 -7.55
CA GLN A 456 21.87 51.75 -8.71
C GLN A 456 20.36 52.00 -8.52
N TYR A 457 19.82 51.84 -7.31
CA TYR A 457 18.41 52.13 -7.05
C TYR A 457 18.07 53.62 -7.24
N PHE A 458 18.95 54.53 -6.80
CA PHE A 458 18.74 55.98 -6.94
C PHE A 458 19.09 56.53 -8.34
N LEU A 459 20.17 56.04 -8.96
CA LEU A 459 20.64 56.51 -10.28
C LEU A 459 19.99 55.77 -11.45
N GLY A 460 19.41 54.59 -11.21
CA GLY A 460 18.77 53.74 -12.22
C GLY A 460 17.74 54.46 -13.09
N PRO A 461 16.73 55.15 -12.51
CA PRO A 461 15.72 55.85 -13.30
C PRO A 461 16.28 56.97 -14.18
N ILE A 462 17.37 57.62 -13.74
CA ILE A 462 18.04 58.67 -14.52
C ILE A 462 18.79 58.04 -15.70
N ILE A 463 19.45 56.91 -15.48
CA ILE A 463 20.19 56.18 -16.52
C ILE A 463 19.21 55.58 -17.55
N GLU A 464 18.11 54.98 -17.09
CA GLU A 464 17.06 54.44 -17.97
C GLU A 464 16.40 55.55 -18.79
N GLY A 465 16.04 56.68 -18.19
CA GLY A 465 15.48 57.82 -18.92
C GLY A 465 16.44 58.42 -19.97
N VAL A 466 17.74 58.42 -19.72
CA VAL A 466 18.76 58.85 -20.70
C VAL A 466 18.92 57.81 -21.82
N GLN A 467 18.83 56.51 -21.50
CA GLN A 467 18.93 55.44 -22.50
C GLN A 467 17.68 55.29 -23.35
N GLU A 468 16.48 55.49 -22.79
CA GLU A 468 15.22 55.55 -23.55
C GLU A 468 15.12 56.83 -24.37
N SER A 469 15.56 57.99 -23.87
CA SER A 469 15.55 59.23 -24.67
C SER A 469 16.59 59.24 -25.82
N MET A 470 17.64 58.41 -25.75
CA MET A 470 18.58 58.20 -26.86
C MET A 470 18.21 56.99 -27.76
N ARG A 471 17.08 56.34 -27.50
CA ARG A 471 16.48 55.33 -28.38
C ARG A 471 15.05 55.73 -28.69
N GLU A 472 14.93 56.56 -29.71
CA GLU A 472 13.64 56.81 -30.35
C GLU A 472 13.10 55.52 -30.99
N ARG A 473 11.78 55.36 -30.97
CA ARG A 473 11.05 54.25 -31.56
C ARG A 473 10.80 54.47 -33.04
#